data_AF-A0A4P9YIX3-F1
#
_entry.id   AF-A0A4P9YIX3-F1
#
_cell.length_a   1.000
_cell.length_b   1.000
_cell.length_c   1.000
_cell.angle_alpha   90.00
_cell.angle_beta   90.00
_cell.angle_gamma   90.00
#
_symmetry.space_group_name_H-M   'P 1'
#
loop_
_entity.id
_entity.type
_entity.pdbx_description
1 polymer ?
#
loop_
_entity_poly.entity_id
_entity_poly.type
_entity_poly.pdbx_seq_one_letter_code
_entity_poly.pdbx_strand_id
1 'polypeptide(L)'
;GMDTNEWVELTDPKSKATFYANPITGDCSWKRPLNVKPRDEENEWWELFDDKHGLPYYYHTKSGKTEWLKPIGVDVIPLIVIQ
;
A
#
# COMPACT_ATOMS: atom_id res chain seq x y z
N GLY A 1 13.83 -0.79 -15.85
CA GLY A 1 12.41 -1.11 -16.05
C GLY A 1 11.90 -1.59 -14.73
N MET A 2 10.80 -1.01 -14.22
CA MET A 2 10.19 -1.52 -12.99
C MET A 2 9.73 -2.95 -13.26
N ASP A 3 10.27 -3.89 -12.49
CA ASP A 3 9.93 -5.30 -12.61
C ASP A 3 8.49 -5.48 -12.08
N THR A 4 7.56 -5.88 -12.95
CA THR A 4 6.15 -6.12 -12.59
C THR A 4 5.99 -7.30 -11.62
N ASN A 5 7.08 -7.95 -11.21
CA ASN A 5 7.07 -9.03 -10.24
C ASN A 5 7.14 -8.58 -8.77
N GLU A 6 7.16 -7.28 -8.48
CA GLU A 6 7.17 -6.82 -7.09
C GLU A 6 5.76 -6.81 -6.48
N TRP A 7 5.49 -7.78 -5.62
CA TRP A 7 4.26 -7.83 -4.81
C TRP A 7 4.54 -7.34 -3.39
N VAL A 8 3.55 -6.73 -2.75
CA VAL A 8 3.59 -6.33 -1.34
C VAL A 8 2.56 -7.12 -0.54
N GLU A 9 2.86 -7.36 0.73
CA GLU A 9 1.91 -7.92 1.69
C GLU A 9 1.15 -6.78 2.37
N LEU A 10 -0.18 -6.82 2.31
CA LEU A 10 -1.07 -5.84 2.93
C LEU A 10 -1.91 -6.53 4.00
N THR A 11 -2.17 -5.81 5.09
CA THR A 11 -3.10 -6.25 6.14
C THR A 11 -4.22 -5.24 6.28
N ASP A 12 -5.46 -5.68 6.06
CA ASP A 12 -6.64 -4.86 6.31
C ASP A 12 -6.70 -4.51 7.82
N PRO A 13 -6.65 -3.22 8.19
CA PRO A 13 -6.60 -2.82 9.60
C PRO A 13 -7.87 -3.20 10.38
N LYS A 14 -9.01 -3.36 9.70
CA LYS A 14 -10.31 -3.72 10.29
C LYS A 14 -10.48 -5.22 10.44
N SER A 15 -10.28 -5.98 9.36
CA SER A 15 -10.51 -7.44 9.37
C SER A 15 -9.30 -8.24 9.85
N LYS A 16 -8.10 -7.62 9.86
CA LYS A 16 -6.80 -8.28 10.06
C LYS A 16 -6.48 -9.33 8.99
N ALA A 17 -7.23 -9.36 7.89
CA ALA A 17 -6.96 -10.25 6.77
C ALA A 17 -5.71 -9.78 6.01
N THR A 18 -4.83 -10.73 5.71
CA THR A 18 -3.64 -10.49 4.89
C THR A 18 -3.92 -10.86 3.44
N PHE A 19 -3.54 -9.97 2.52
CA PHE A 19 -3.61 -10.19 1.08
C PHE A 19 -2.36 -9.61 0.41
N TYR A 20 -2.15 -9.96 -0.87
CA TYR A 20 -0.99 -9.55 -1.63
C TYR A 20 -1.44 -8.65 -2.77
N ALA A 21 -0.72 -7.55 -2.98
CA ALA A 21 -1.02 -6.61 -4.06
C ALA A 21 0.20 -6.33 -4.92
N ASN A 22 -0.03 -6.07 -6.20
CA ASN A 22 0.96 -5.57 -7.12
C ASN A 22 0.71 -4.08 -7.34
N PRO A 23 1.50 -3.18 -6.72
CA PRO A 23 1.28 -1.74 -6.85
C PRO A 23 1.61 -1.20 -8.25
N ILE A 24 2.18 -2.01 -9.15
CA ILE A 24 2.47 -1.64 -10.54
C ILE A 24 1.26 -1.96 -11.44
N THR A 25 0.65 -3.13 -11.28
CA THR A 25 -0.46 -3.58 -12.14
C THR A 25 -1.84 -3.27 -11.53
N GLY A 26 -1.92 -3.09 -10.22
CA GLY A 26 -3.17 -2.97 -9.47
C GLY A 26 -3.79 -4.32 -9.05
N ASP A 27 -3.17 -5.45 -9.38
CA ASP A 27 -3.71 -6.77 -9.08
C ASP A 27 -3.66 -7.10 -7.59
N CYS A 28 -4.64 -7.86 -7.11
CA CYS A 28 -4.67 -8.43 -5.77
C CYS A 28 -4.78 -9.97 -5.78
N SER A 29 -4.24 -10.62 -4.75
CA SER A 29 -4.27 -12.07 -4.59
C SER A 29 -4.30 -12.47 -3.11
N TRP A 30 -5.11 -13.47 -2.78
CA TRP A 30 -5.07 -14.12 -1.46
C TRP A 30 -3.96 -15.17 -1.35
N LYS A 31 -3.44 -15.66 -2.50
CA LYS A 31 -2.32 -16.61 -2.53
C LYS A 31 -1.01 -15.83 -2.60
N ARG A 32 -0.07 -16.16 -1.70
CA ARG A 32 1.27 -15.57 -1.64
C ARG A 32 2.07 -15.79 -2.94
N PRO A 33 2.44 -14.73 -3.67
CA PRO A 33 3.35 -14.79 -4.81
C PRO A 33 4.79 -15.16 -4.40
N LEU A 34 5.64 -15.50 -5.38
CA LEU A 34 7.04 -15.86 -5.12
C LEU A 34 7.88 -14.68 -4.65
N ASN A 35 7.61 -13.48 -5.18
CA ASN A 35 8.43 -12.28 -4.99
C ASN A 35 7.67 -11.22 -4.18
N VAL A 36 7.34 -11.55 -2.93
CA VAL A 36 6.72 -10.61 -2.00
C VAL A 36 7.79 -9.88 -1.22
N LYS A 37 7.80 -8.55 -1.31
CA LYS A 37 8.61 -7.70 -0.44
C LYS A 37 8.12 -7.82 1.00
N PRO A 38 9.01 -8.02 1.98
CA PRO A 38 8.64 -8.02 3.38
C PRO A 38 8.10 -6.63 3.77
N ARG A 39 7.16 -6.63 4.71
CA ARG A 39 6.55 -5.41 5.23
C ARG A 39 7.53 -4.68 6.15
N ASP A 40 7.73 -3.38 5.94
CA ASP A 40 8.37 -2.49 6.90
C ASP A 40 7.31 -1.71 7.67
N GLU A 41 6.78 -2.30 8.74
CA GLU A 41 5.68 -1.70 9.51
C GLU A 41 6.03 -0.32 10.13
N GLU A 42 7.32 0.00 10.30
CA GLU A 42 7.73 1.29 10.86
C GLU A 42 7.72 2.42 9.84
N ASN A 43 7.86 2.08 8.55
CA ASN A 43 7.99 3.05 7.46
C ASN A 43 6.94 2.86 6.35
N GLU A 44 5.94 2.01 6.56
CA GLU A 44 4.90 1.75 5.56
C GLU A 44 3.81 2.83 5.58
N TRP A 45 3.63 3.46 4.43
CA TRP A 45 2.55 4.39 4.16
C TRP A 45 1.70 3.92 2.98
N TRP A 46 0.39 4.11 3.09
CA TRP A 46 -0.55 3.90 1.99
C TRP A 46 -0.93 5.22 1.36
N GLU A 47 -0.86 5.31 0.05
CA GLU A 47 -1.51 6.39 -0.70
C GLU A 47 -2.93 5.95 -1.05
N LEU A 48 -3.90 6.69 -0.51
CA LEU A 48 -5.34 6.50 -0.62
C LEU A 48 -5.96 7.72 -1.32
N PHE A 49 -7.19 7.61 -1.81
CA PHE A 49 -7.88 8.71 -2.48
C PHE A 49 -9.00 9.25 -1.60
N ASP A 50 -9.04 10.58 -1.39
CA ASP A 50 -10.16 11.23 -0.73
C ASP A 50 -11.13 11.81 -1.78
N ASP A 51 -12.24 11.11 -2.02
CA ASP A 51 -13.28 11.51 -2.96
C ASP A 51 -13.90 12.87 -2.64
N LYS A 52 -13.91 13.29 -1.37
CA LYS A 52 -14.50 14.56 -0.95
C LYS A 52 -13.68 15.75 -1.44
N HIS A 53 -12.36 15.62 -1.43
CA HIS A 53 -11.44 16.68 -1.84
C HIS A 53 -10.84 16.45 -3.23
N GLY A 54 -11.02 15.26 -3.81
CA GLY A 54 -10.55 14.90 -5.15
C GLY A 54 -9.03 14.79 -5.25
N LEU A 55 -8.36 14.40 -4.16
CA LEU A 55 -6.91 14.36 -4.07
C LEU A 55 -6.40 13.22 -3.17
N PRO A 56 -5.17 12.71 -3.40
CA PRO A 56 -4.63 11.64 -2.59
C PRO A 56 -4.25 12.09 -1.17
N TYR A 57 -4.30 11.17 -0.23
CA TYR A 57 -3.77 11.31 1.12
C TYR A 57 -2.97 10.07 1.53
N TYR A 58 -2.11 10.23 2.54
CA TYR A 58 -1.15 9.22 2.95
C TYR A 58 -1.46 8.75 4.36
N TYR A 59 -1.57 7.44 4.55
CA TYR A 59 -1.89 6.81 5.83
C TYR A 59 -0.75 5.95 6.34
N HIS A 60 -0.22 6.24 7.54
CA HIS A 60 0.80 5.43 8.18
C HIS A 60 0.17 4.22 8.88
N THR A 61 0.53 3.02 8.45
CA THR A 61 -0.24 1.82 8.82
C THR A 61 -0.08 1.39 10.27
N LYS A 62 1.05 1.72 10.90
CA LYS A 62 1.30 1.41 12.31
C LYS A 62 0.72 2.43 13.27
N SER A 63 0.88 3.73 13.00
CA SER A 63 0.44 4.79 13.93
C SER A 63 -0.98 5.29 13.66
N GLY A 64 -1.54 4.99 12.49
CA GLY A 64 -2.84 5.49 12.07
C GLY A 64 -2.86 6.96 11.63
N LYS A 65 -1.68 7.59 11.51
CA LYS A 65 -1.56 9.01 11.11
C LYS A 65 -1.94 9.20 9.65
N THR A 66 -2.62 10.29 9.34
CA THR A 66 -2.90 10.73 7.96
C THR A 66 -2.15 12.02 7.64
N GLU A 67 -1.65 12.12 6.42
CA GLU A 67 -0.96 13.30 5.89
C GLU A 67 -1.46 13.63 4.49
N TRP A 68 -1.45 14.91 4.12
CA TRP A 68 -1.76 15.35 2.76
C TRP A 68 -0.53 15.38 1.85
N LEU A 69 0.66 15.52 2.44
CA LEU A 69 1.92 15.54 1.69
C LEU A 69 2.52 14.15 1.65
N LYS A 70 3.08 13.78 0.49
CA LYS A 70 3.77 12.51 0.31
C LYS A 70 4.99 12.45 1.24
N PRO A 71 5.09 11.46 2.15
CA PRO A 71 6.25 11.33 2.99
C PRO A 71 7.47 10.91 2.15
N ILE A 72 8.65 11.41 2.54
CA ILE A 72 9.90 11.25 1.80
C ILE A 72 10.78 10.26 2.56
N GLY A 73 11.49 9.38 1.82
CA GLY A 73 12.44 8.44 2.41
C GLY A 73 11.79 7.24 3.10
N VAL A 74 10.52 6.97 2.79
CA VAL A 74 9.73 5.85 3.31
C VAL A 74 9.04 5.12 2.16
N ASP A 75 8.56 3.91 2.42
CA ASP A 75 7.85 3.11 1.44
C ASP A 75 6.38 3.55 1.35
N VAL A 76 6.00 4.16 0.23
CA VAL A 76 4.63 4.55 -0.08
C VAL A 76 4.03 3.55 -1.06
N ILE A 77 3.02 2.82 -0.63
CA ILE A 77 2.28 1.86 -1.44
C ILE A 77 1.05 2.57 -2.04
N PRO A 78 0.97 2.77 -3.36
CA PRO A 78 -0.21 3.34 -4.00
C PRO A 78 -1.35 2.33 -3.97
N LEU A 79 -2.33 2.53 -3.08
CA LEU A 79 -3.55 1.71 -3.07
C LEU A 79 -4.62 2.27 -4.00
N ILE A 80 -4.46 3.52 -4.46
CA ILE A 80 -5.36 4.15 -5.45
C ILE A 80 -5.43 3.39 -6.78
N VAL A 81 -4.45 2.53 -7.07
CA VAL A 81 -4.39 1.74 -8.31
C VAL A 81 -4.88 0.30 -8.13
N ILE A 82 -5.13 -0.15 -6.89
CA ILE A 82 -5.54 -1.53 -6.62
C ILE A 82 -7.03 -1.70 -6.93
N GLN A 83 -7.38 -2.81 -7.61
CA GLN A 83 -8.74 -3.17 -8.02
C GLN A 83 -9.36 -4.26 -7.15
#